data_AF-G4ZXB8-F1
#
_entry.id   AF-G4ZXB8-F1
#
_cell.length_a   1.000
_cell.length_b   1.000
_cell.length_c   1.000
_cell.angle_alpha   90.00
_cell.angle_beta   90.00
_cell.angle_gamma   90.00
#
_symmetry.space_group_name_H-M   'P 1'
#
loop_
_entity.id
_entity.type
_entity.pdbx_description
1 polymer ?
#
loop_
_entity_poly.entity_id
_entity_poly.type
_entity_poly.pdbx_seq_one_letter_code
_entity_poly.pdbx_strand_id
1 'polypeptide(L)'
;RKIKCKARIIATGDDFVQIKGEHICINDDRIIVRDVQYEMRQLLEVRSLGDLRVVPTRVWRNVKDEIVREHEKGAGLKILAKSKGIGIVKRCRNDANGGDVFRAIET
;
A
#
# COMPACT_ATOMS: atom_id res chain seq x y z
N ARG A 1 30.59 21.18 -16.00
CA ARG A 1 30.77 19.71 -15.89
C ARG A 1 29.45 19.13 -15.37
N LYS A 2 28.69 18.34 -16.14
CA LYS A 2 27.44 17.72 -15.65
C LYS A 2 27.79 16.56 -14.73
N ILE A 3 27.43 16.65 -13.45
CA ILE A 3 27.60 15.55 -12.49
C ILE A 3 26.58 14.46 -12.86
N LYS A 4 27.05 13.26 -13.24
CA LYS A 4 26.17 12.11 -13.50
C LYS A 4 25.65 11.57 -12.16
N CYS A 5 24.36 11.70 -11.91
CA CYS A 5 23.74 11.17 -10.70
C CYS A 5 23.78 9.65 -10.68
N LYS A 6 24.17 9.06 -9.54
CA LYS A 6 24.25 7.61 -9.36
C LYS A 6 22.97 6.98 -8.81
N ALA A 7 22.06 7.79 -8.29
CA ALA A 7 20.76 7.35 -7.81
C ALA A 7 19.94 6.73 -8.95
N ARG A 8 19.31 5.59 -8.68
CA ARG A 8 18.46 4.85 -9.63
C ARG A 8 17.18 4.43 -8.94
N ILE A 9 16.08 4.53 -9.67
CA ILE A 9 14.80 3.99 -9.22
C ILE A 9 14.79 2.50 -9.54
N ILE A 10 14.48 1.67 -8.55
CA ILE A 10 14.29 0.22 -8.69
C ILE A 10 12.83 -0.08 -8.38
N ALA A 11 12.13 -0.57 -9.39
CA ALA A 11 10.82 -1.18 -9.22
C ALA A 11 11.03 -2.67 -8.96
N THR A 12 10.86 -3.10 -7.72
CA THR A 12 10.76 -4.53 -7.38
C THR A 12 9.31 -4.96 -7.57
N GLY A 13 9.11 -6.17 -8.11
CA GLY A 13 7.84 -6.68 -8.66
C GLY A 13 6.60 -6.66 -7.75
N ASP A 14 6.75 -6.29 -6.49
CA ASP A 14 5.68 -6.20 -5.48
C ASP A 14 5.23 -4.76 -5.18
N ASP A 15 5.18 -3.89 -6.19
CA ASP A 15 4.66 -2.51 -6.12
C ASP A 15 5.48 -1.53 -5.26
N PHE A 16 6.73 -1.86 -4.92
CA PHE A 16 7.65 -0.95 -4.21
C PHE A 16 8.64 -0.30 -5.18
N VAL A 17 8.67 1.03 -5.12
CA VAL A 17 9.67 1.87 -5.80
C VAL A 17 10.72 2.26 -4.76
N GLN A 18 11.92 1.70 -4.87
CA GLN A 18 13.04 2.06 -4.01
C GLN A 18 14.05 2.89 -4.77
N ILE A 19 14.56 3.96 -4.16
CA ILE A 19 15.71 4.69 -4.69
C ILE A 19 16.98 3.98 -4.19
N LYS A 20 17.82 3.50 -5.11
CA LYS A 20 19.11 2.88 -4.81
C LYS A 20 20.25 3.82 -5.22
N GLY A 21 21.16 4.07 -4.28
CA GLY A 21 22.29 4.98 -4.44
C GLY A 21 21.95 6.42 -4.05
N GLU A 22 22.92 7.12 -3.49
CA GLU A 22 22.75 8.52 -3.07
C GLU A 22 22.72 9.48 -4.26
N HIS A 23 21.85 10.49 -4.15
CA HIS A 23 21.87 11.62 -5.04
C HIS A 23 23.10 12.48 -4.73
N ILE A 24 24.12 12.39 -5.58
CA ILE A 24 25.22 13.37 -5.59
C ILE A 24 24.86 14.64 -6.38
N CYS A 25 23.71 14.62 -7.05
CA CYS A 25 23.23 15.69 -7.95
C CYS A 25 22.14 16.56 -7.32
N ILE A 26 21.50 16.07 -6.26
CA ILE A 26 20.43 16.73 -5.53
C ILE A 26 20.82 16.59 -4.06
N ASN A 27 21.32 17.67 -3.48
CA ASN A 27 21.58 17.77 -2.04
C ASN A 27 20.38 18.45 -1.40
N ASP A 28 19.19 17.88 -1.60
CA ASP A 28 17.94 18.40 -1.05
C ASP A 28 17.41 17.36 -0.07
N ASP A 29 17.55 17.65 1.22
CA ASP A 29 17.13 16.83 2.38
C ASP A 29 15.59 16.60 2.44
N ARG A 30 14.87 16.78 1.33
CA ARG A 30 13.40 16.97 1.29
C ARG A 30 12.61 15.78 0.74
N ILE A 31 13.23 14.65 0.39
CA ILE A 31 12.45 13.42 0.13
C ILE A 31 11.99 12.85 1.47
N ILE A 32 10.97 13.46 2.05
CA ILE A 32 10.29 12.98 3.25
C ILE A 32 9.49 11.75 2.81
N VAL A 33 9.95 10.56 3.21
CA VAL A 33 9.18 9.33 3.02
C VAL A 33 8.12 9.27 4.11
N ARG A 34 6.86 9.52 3.75
CA ARG A 34 5.74 9.41 4.68
C ARG A 34 5.32 7.96 4.81
N ASP A 35 5.29 7.47 6.06
CA ASP A 35 4.70 6.16 6.36
C ASP A 35 3.17 6.29 6.44
N VAL A 36 2.49 5.72 5.44
CA VAL A 36 1.04 5.71 5.32
C VAL A 36 0.47 4.29 5.48
N GLN A 37 1.27 3.34 5.98
CA GLN A 37 0.85 1.93 6.08
C GLN A 37 -0.31 1.74 7.06
N TYR A 38 -0.34 2.52 8.15
CA TYR A 38 -1.43 2.49 9.13
C TYR A 38 -2.72 3.08 8.56
N GLU A 39 -2.63 4.24 7.92
CA GLU A 39 -3.76 4.90 7.24
C GLU A 39 -4.36 4.01 6.16
N MET A 40 -3.50 3.43 5.31
CA MET A 40 -3.90 2.49 4.28
C MET A 40 -4.59 1.25 4.86
N ARG A 41 -4.13 0.73 6.01
CA ARG A 41 -4.79 -0.40 6.69
C ARG A 41 -6.21 -0.05 7.12
N GLN A 42 -6.40 1.10 7.75
CA GLN A 42 -7.72 1.54 8.22
C GLN A 42 -8.72 1.68 7.06
N LEU A 43 -8.28 2.28 5.95
CA LEU A 43 -9.13 2.38 4.75
C LEU A 43 -9.45 1.01 4.14
N LEU A 44 -8.49 0.07 4.13
CA LEU A 44 -8.75 -1.29 3.66
C LEU A 44 -9.79 -2.01 4.52
N GLU A 45 -9.74 -1.86 5.85
CA GLU A 45 -10.71 -2.45 6.78
C GLU A 45 -12.11 -1.92 6.50
N VAL A 46 -12.29 -0.61 6.39
CA VAL A 46 -13.60 0.01 6.09
C VAL A 46 -14.13 -0.41 4.70
N ARG A 47 -13.30 -0.28 3.65
CA ARG A 47 -13.69 -0.61 2.27
C ARG A 47 -13.97 -2.10 2.07
N SER A 48 -13.29 -2.97 2.82
CA SER A 48 -13.49 -4.42 2.72
C SER A 48 -14.91 -4.85 3.04
N LEU A 49 -15.58 -4.13 3.95
CA LEU A 49 -16.95 -4.35 4.39
C LEU A 49 -17.98 -3.67 3.48
N GLY A 50 -17.66 -2.48 2.95
CA GLY A 50 -18.55 -1.76 2.03
C GLY A 50 -18.61 -2.36 0.62
N ASP A 51 -17.47 -2.87 0.12
CA ASP A 51 -17.30 -3.28 -1.28
C ASP A 51 -17.26 -4.82 -1.43
N LEU A 52 -18.15 -5.58 -0.78
CA LEU A 52 -18.11 -7.06 -0.78
C LEU A 52 -18.07 -7.70 -2.18
N ARG A 53 -18.71 -7.06 -3.17
CA ARG A 53 -18.78 -7.53 -4.57
C ARG A 53 -17.51 -7.24 -5.38
N VAL A 54 -16.63 -6.37 -4.89
CA VAL A 54 -15.39 -5.99 -5.56
C VAL A 54 -14.31 -7.00 -5.21
N VAL A 55 -13.53 -7.48 -6.18
CA VAL A 55 -12.43 -8.42 -5.90
C VAL A 55 -11.37 -7.78 -4.98
N PRO A 56 -10.77 -8.53 -4.01
CA PRO A 56 -9.84 -7.97 -3.03
C PRO A 56 -8.67 -7.18 -3.63
N THR A 57 -8.13 -7.64 -4.76
CA THR A 57 -7.06 -6.94 -5.50
C THR A 57 -7.48 -5.54 -5.95
N ARG A 58 -8.75 -5.38 -6.37
CA ARG A 58 -9.29 -4.09 -6.81
C ARG A 58 -9.55 -3.17 -5.62
N VAL A 59 -10.04 -3.70 -4.50
CA VAL A 59 -10.17 -2.92 -3.25
C VAL A 59 -8.81 -2.35 -2.83
N TRP A 60 -7.77 -3.17 -2.83
CA TRP A 60 -6.42 -2.69 -2.49
C TRP A 60 -5.92 -1.61 -3.45
N ARG A 61 -6.14 -1.78 -4.76
CA ARG A 61 -5.75 -0.79 -5.76
C ARG A 61 -6.48 0.54 -5.55
N ASN A 62 -7.80 0.49 -5.33
CA ASN A 62 -8.59 1.70 -5.12
C ASN A 62 -8.11 2.49 -3.89
N VAL A 63 -7.81 1.79 -2.78
CA VAL A 63 -7.27 2.44 -1.57
C VAL A 63 -5.86 2.99 -1.81
N LYS A 64 -5.00 2.27 -2.55
CA LYS A 64 -3.68 2.79 -2.94
C LYS A 64 -3.81 4.08 -3.73
N ASP A 65 -4.69 4.10 -4.74
CA ASP A 65 -4.87 5.26 -5.61
C ASP A 65 -5.47 6.46 -4.85
N GLU A 66 -6.32 6.19 -3.85
CA GLU A 66 -6.84 7.20 -2.90
C GLU A 66 -5.73 7.81 -2.06
N ILE A 67 -4.92 6.99 -1.38
CA ILE A 67 -3.76 7.43 -0.58
C ILE A 67 -2.77 8.22 -1.45
N VAL A 68 -2.46 7.75 -2.65
CA VAL A 68 -1.51 8.45 -3.53
C VAL A 68 -2.03 9.85 -3.88
N ARG A 69 -3.30 9.96 -4.29
CA ARG A 69 -3.92 11.24 -4.63
C ARG A 69 -3.99 12.22 -3.44
N GLU A 70 -4.19 11.73 -2.22
CA GLU A 70 -4.22 12.57 -1.02
C GLU A 70 -2.84 13.11 -0.63
N HIS A 71 -1.79 12.31 -0.88
CA HIS A 71 -0.43 12.62 -0.45
C HIS A 71 0.52 12.99 -1.62
N GLU A 72 -0.02 13.23 -2.81
CA GLU A 72 0.69 13.42 -4.10
C GLU A 72 1.65 14.63 -4.15
N LYS A 73 1.68 15.47 -3.11
CA LYS A 73 2.55 16.66 -3.03
C LYS A 73 3.99 16.29 -2.66
N GLY A 74 4.72 15.70 -3.61
CA GLY A 74 6.19 15.62 -3.59
C GLY A 74 6.82 14.73 -2.51
N ALA A 75 6.03 13.95 -1.77
CA ALA A 75 6.50 13.01 -0.77
C ALA A 75 6.63 11.60 -1.34
N GLY A 76 7.69 10.88 -0.95
CA GLY A 76 7.74 9.43 -1.15
C GLY A 76 6.76 8.77 -0.20
N LEU A 77 5.96 7.80 -0.65
CA LEU A 77 5.01 7.11 0.22
C LEU A 77 5.47 5.68 0.49
N LYS A 78 5.54 5.31 1.76
CA LYS A 78 5.68 3.92 2.17
C LYS A 78 4.28 3.34 2.35
N ILE A 79 3.81 2.68 1.30
CA ILE A 79 2.48 2.05 1.25
C ILE A 79 2.52 0.59 1.74
N LEU A 80 1.35 0.03 2.01
CA LEU A 80 1.21 -1.36 2.44
C LEU A 80 1.31 -2.30 1.23
N ALA A 81 2.16 -3.32 1.33
CA ALA A 81 2.38 -4.31 0.26
C ALA A 81 1.07 -4.96 -0.20
N LYS A 82 0.92 -5.18 -1.50
CA LYS A 82 -0.29 -5.76 -2.10
C LYS A 82 -0.74 -7.08 -1.45
N SER A 83 0.19 -8.01 -1.23
CA SER A 83 -0.10 -9.30 -0.59
C SER A 83 -0.67 -9.13 0.82
N LYS A 84 -0.05 -8.26 1.63
CA LYS A 84 -0.53 -7.92 2.98
C LYS A 84 -1.91 -7.25 2.93
N GLY A 85 -2.12 -6.33 1.99
CA GLY A 85 -3.35 -5.57 1.85
C GLY A 85 -4.53 -6.45 1.43
N ILE A 86 -4.32 -7.34 0.45
CA ILE A 86 -5.30 -8.34 0.06
C ILE A 86 -5.63 -9.27 1.25
N GLY A 87 -4.64 -9.63 2.05
CA GLY A 87 -4.84 -10.44 3.26
C GLY A 87 -5.76 -9.77 4.28
N ILE A 88 -5.65 -8.45 4.46
CA ILE A 88 -6.55 -7.67 5.32
C ILE A 88 -7.98 -7.75 4.77
N VAL A 89 -8.18 -7.44 3.48
CA VAL A 89 -9.50 -7.46 2.86
C VAL A 89 -10.18 -8.82 2.99
N LYS A 90 -9.44 -9.92 2.76
CA LYS A 90 -9.98 -11.28 2.90
C LYS A 90 -10.41 -11.59 4.33
N ARG A 91 -9.58 -11.24 5.33
CA ARG A 91 -9.91 -11.50 6.74
C ARG A 91 -11.18 -10.76 7.16
N CYS A 92 -11.25 -9.45 6.92
CA CYS A 92 -12.42 -8.65 7.28
C CYS A 92 -13.73 -9.18 6.65
N ARG A 93 -13.66 -9.65 5.40
CA ARG A 93 -14.82 -10.27 4.74
C ARG A 93 -15.20 -11.62 5.31
N ASN A 94 -14.21 -12.45 5.66
CA ASN A 94 -14.46 -13.72 6.32
C ASN A 94 -15.12 -13.49 7.68
N ASP A 95 -14.58 -12.56 8.48
CA ASP A 95 -15.11 -12.21 9.80
C ASP A 95 -16.56 -11.70 9.68
N ALA A 96 -16.85 -10.85 8.69
CA ALA A 96 -18.20 -10.34 8.44
C ALA A 96 -19.19 -11.42 7.97
N ASN A 97 -18.72 -12.44 7.24
CA ASN A 97 -19.54 -13.54 6.75
C ASN A 97 -19.60 -14.73 7.73
N GLY A 98 -19.23 -14.53 8.99
CA GLY A 98 -19.32 -15.56 10.03
C GLY A 98 -18.21 -16.62 9.94
N GLY A 99 -17.05 -16.29 9.39
CA GLY A 99 -15.97 -17.23 9.05
C GLY A 99 -15.58 -18.20 10.17
N ASP A 100 -15.43 -17.73 11.41
CA ASP A 100 -15.16 -18.60 12.56
C ASP A 100 -16.42 -19.28 13.12
N VAL A 101 -17.60 -18.68 12.94
CA VAL A 101 -18.88 -19.25 13.40
C VAL A 101 -19.27 -20.47 12.56
N PHE A 102 -19.13 -20.41 11.24
CA PHE A 102 -19.43 -21.56 10.37
C PHE A 102 -18.39 -22.68 10.51
N ARG A 103 -17.09 -22.35 10.68
CA ARG A 103 -16.05 -23.36 10.95
C ARG A 103 -16.22 -24.07 12.29
N ALA A 104 -16.75 -23.40 13.31
CA ALA A 104 -16.99 -24.01 14.61
C ALA A 104 -18.16 -25.03 14.61
N ILE A 105 -19.08 -24.94 13.64
CA ILE A 105 -20.21 -25.87 13.48
C ILE A 105 -19.80 -27.15 12.70
N GLU A 106 -18.64 -27.13 12.03
CA GLU A 106 -18.10 -28.29 11.30
C GLU A 106 -17.33 -29.30 12.19
N THR A 107 -17.23 -29.04 13.50
CA THR A 107 -16.62 -29.91 14.53
C THR A 107 -17.65 -30.49 15.47
#